data_AF-A0A0Q3S118-F1
#
_entry.id   AF-A0A0Q3S118-F1
#
_cell.length_a   1.000
_cell.length_b   1.000
_cell.length_c   1.000
_cell.angle_alpha   90.00
_cell.angle_beta   90.00
_cell.angle_gamma   90.00
#
_symmetry.space_group_name_H-M   'P 1'
#
loop_
_entity.id
_entity.type
_entity.pdbx_description
1 polymer ?
#
loop_
_entity_poly.entity_id
_entity_poly.type
_entity_poly.pdbx_seq_one_letter_code
_entity_poly.pdbx_strand_id
1 'polypeptide(L)'
;MLIEKALFFIILLRLISGSIEITAALFMLKFNDLEKAFYINTLLALVGPTVLIVTTAIGLSGLAEKISLTRIICLFAGIFLIIFSLKSD
;
A
#
# COMPACT_ATOMS: atom_id res chain seq x y z
N MET A 1 -28.85 -5.34 -5.66
CA MET A 1 -27.62 -5.32 -6.47
C MET A 1 -26.65 -6.31 -5.86
N LEU A 2 -26.20 -7.34 -6.59
CA LEU A 2 -25.20 -8.28 -6.11
C LEU A 2 -23.82 -7.72 -6.42
N ILE A 3 -23.03 -7.43 -5.38
CA ILE A 3 -21.64 -7.00 -5.56
C ILE A 3 -20.82 -8.23 -5.94
N GLU A 4 -20.02 -8.11 -6.98
CA GLU A 4 -19.07 -9.16 -7.37
C GLU A 4 -18.08 -9.40 -6.22
N LYS A 5 -17.83 -10.67 -5.87
CA LYS A 5 -17.00 -11.02 -4.70
C LYS A 5 -15.62 -10.38 -4.77
N ALA A 6 -14.97 -10.39 -5.94
CA ALA A 6 -13.66 -9.76 -6.14
C ALA A 6 -13.71 -8.24 -5.89
N LEU A 7 -14.74 -7.57 -6.40
CA LEU A 7 -14.95 -6.14 -6.18
C LEU A 7 -15.16 -5.82 -4.70
N PHE A 8 -15.94 -6.63 -3.98
CA PHE A 8 -16.11 -6.46 -2.53
C PHE A 8 -14.79 -6.50 -1.77
N PHE A 9 -13.92 -7.47 -2.08
CA PHE A 9 -12.59 -7.55 -1.46
C PHE A 9 -11.70 -6.35 -1.80
N ILE A 10 -11.73 -5.87 -3.06
CA ILE A 10 -10.99 -4.66 -3.46
C ILE A 10 -11.44 -3.45 -2.64
N ILE A 11 -12.76 -3.24 -2.50
CA ILE A 11 -13.33 -2.13 -1.72
C ILE A 11 -12.90 -2.25 -0.25
N LEU A 12 -13.03 -3.44 0.34
CA LEU A 12 -12.65 -3.68 1.73
C LEU A 12 -11.16 -3.39 1.98
N LEU A 13 -10.27 -3.87 1.10
CA LEU A 13 -8.83 -3.62 1.21
C LEU A 13 -8.50 -2.12 1.10
N ARG A 14 -9.22 -1.37 0.25
CA ARG A 14 -9.05 0.09 0.15
C ARG A 14 -9.50 0.80 1.41
N LEU A 15 -10.62 0.41 2.02
CA LEU A 15 -11.09 0.97 3.28
C LEU A 15 -10.10 0.70 4.41
N ILE A 16 -9.56 -0.52 4.50
CA ILE A 16 -8.54 -0.87 5.48
C ILE A 16 -7.27 -0.04 5.24
N SER A 17 -6.76 0.02 4.01
CA SER A 17 -5.58 0.81 3.67
C SER A 17 -5.74 2.29 3.99
N GLY A 18 -6.87 2.90 3.61
CA GLY A 18 -7.16 4.29 3.92
C GLY A 18 -7.28 4.55 5.43
N SER A 19 -7.76 3.57 6.19
CA SER A 19 -7.81 3.68 7.65
C SER A 19 -6.41 3.64 8.28
N ILE A 20 -5.48 2.87 7.68
CA ILE A 20 -4.07 2.85 8.10
C ILE A 20 -3.43 4.22 7.87
N GLU A 21 -3.67 4.85 6.71
CA GLU A 21 -3.20 6.22 6.40
C GLU A 21 -3.70 7.24 7.43
N ILE A 22 -5.00 7.22 7.73
CA ILE A 22 -5.59 8.12 8.74
C ILE A 22 -4.97 7.84 10.12
N THR A 23 -4.80 6.58 10.51
CA THR A 23 -4.22 6.21 11.81
C THR A 23 -2.77 6.68 11.92
N ALA A 24 -1.98 6.53 10.85
CA ALA A 24 -0.61 7.03 10.79
C ALA A 24 -0.57 8.55 10.94
N ALA A 25 -1.42 9.29 10.23
CA ALA A 25 -1.54 10.74 10.37
C ALA A 25 -1.92 11.16 11.79
N LEU A 26 -2.84 10.45 12.45
CA LEU A 26 -3.20 10.69 13.85
C LEU A 26 -2.02 10.43 14.80
N PHE A 27 -1.19 9.41 14.54
CA PHE A 27 0.03 9.20 15.32
C PHE A 27 1.07 10.30 15.09
N MET A 28 1.27 10.75 13.84
CA MET A 28 2.15 11.88 13.53
C MET A 28 1.72 13.13 14.32
N LEU A 29 0.41 13.43 14.33
CA LEU A 29 -0.17 14.54 15.10
C LEU A 29 0.03 14.35 16.61
N LYS A 30 -0.20 13.14 17.12
CA LYS A 30 -0.07 12.82 18.55
C LYS A 30 1.37 12.97 19.05
N PHE A 31 2.35 12.52 18.28
CA PHE A 31 3.76 12.60 18.67
C PHE A 31 4.34 14.01 18.48
N ASN A 32 3.81 14.78 17.51
CA ASN A 32 4.20 16.16 17.23
C ASN A 32 5.73 16.35 17.13
N ASP A 33 6.37 15.41 16.43
CA ASP A 33 7.81 15.26 16.32
C ASP A 33 8.13 14.90 14.86
N LEU A 34 8.96 15.72 14.21
CA LEU A 34 9.24 15.58 12.78
C LEU A 34 10.00 14.29 12.45
N GLU A 35 10.90 13.85 13.31
CA GLU A 35 11.70 12.64 13.10
C GLU A 35 10.81 11.40 13.20
N LYS A 36 9.94 11.34 14.23
CA LYS A 36 8.95 10.27 14.36
C LYS A 36 7.94 10.29 13.21
N ALA A 37 7.52 11.48 12.77
CA ALA A 37 6.60 11.60 11.64
C ALA A 37 7.23 11.08 10.34
N PHE A 38 8.50 11.42 10.09
CA PHE A 38 9.25 10.90 8.95
C PHE A 38 9.38 9.37 9.00
N TYR A 39 9.68 8.81 10.17
CA TYR A 39 9.75 7.36 10.35
C TYR A 39 8.41 6.68 10.06
N ILE A 40 7.31 7.19 10.63
CA ILE A 40 5.95 6.69 10.36
C ILE A 40 5.63 6.78 8.86
N ASN A 41 5.91 7.92 8.22
CA ASN A 41 5.63 8.13 6.80
C ASN A 41 6.39 7.16 5.91
N THR A 42 7.63 6.82 6.28
CA THR A 42 8.42 5.89 5.48
C THR A 42 7.97 4.44 5.65
N LEU A 43 7.51 4.04 6.84
CA LEU A 43 6.81 2.77 7.01
C LEU A 43 5.51 2.73 6.19
N LEU A 44 4.76 3.83 6.19
CA LEU A 44 3.48 3.97 5.48
C LEU A 44 3.66 3.92 3.95
N ALA A 45 4.80 4.36 3.43
CA ALA A 45 5.14 4.31 2.02
C ALA A 45 5.13 2.88 1.41
N LEU A 46 5.17 1.83 2.24
CA LEU A 46 5.01 0.44 1.81
C LEU A 46 3.55 -0.02 1.68
N VAL A 47 2.62 0.63 2.39
CA VAL A 47 1.22 0.22 2.46
C VAL A 47 0.55 0.42 1.10
N GLY A 48 0.71 1.60 0.50
CA GLY A 48 0.13 1.93 -0.82
C GLY A 48 0.52 0.94 -1.93
N PRO A 49 1.82 0.72 -2.20
CA PRO A 49 2.29 -0.27 -3.18
C PRO A 49 1.79 -1.70 -2.90
N THR A 50 1.80 -2.14 -1.64
CA THR A 50 1.34 -3.49 -1.27
C THR A 50 -0.14 -3.68 -1.57
N VAL A 51 -0.97 -2.71 -1.16
CA VAL A 51 -2.42 -2.74 -1.40
C VAL A 51 -2.73 -2.63 -2.88
N LEU A 52 -1.96 -1.85 -3.65
CA LEU A 52 -2.08 -1.79 -5.10
C LEU A 52 -1.83 -3.17 -5.73
N ILE A 53 -0.72 -3.84 -5.39
CA ILE A 53 -0.41 -5.18 -5.93
C ILE A 53 -1.54 -6.17 -5.63
N VAL A 54 -2.00 -6.23 -4.38
CA VAL A 54 -3.04 -7.18 -3.96
C VAL A 54 -4.37 -6.88 -4.65
N THR A 55 -4.79 -5.62 -4.69
CA THR A 55 -6.04 -5.23 -5.35
C THR A 55 -5.99 -5.45 -6.86
N THR A 56 -4.85 -5.19 -7.50
CA THR A 56 -4.62 -5.51 -8.92
C THR A 56 -4.65 -7.01 -9.17
N ALA A 57 -4.05 -7.83 -8.31
CA ALA A 57 -4.11 -9.29 -8.41
C ALA A 57 -5.53 -9.84 -8.25
N ILE A 58 -6.31 -9.30 -7.30
CA ILE A 58 -7.73 -9.67 -7.13
C ILE A 58 -8.54 -9.26 -8.36
N GLY A 59 -8.37 -8.02 -8.85
CA GLY A 59 -9.07 -7.54 -10.05
C GLY A 59 -8.77 -8.39 -11.28
N LEU A 60 -7.50 -8.75 -11.47
CA LEU A 60 -7.04 -9.63 -12.55
C LEU A 60 -7.31 -11.12 -12.32
N SER A 61 -7.77 -11.52 -11.13
CA SER A 61 -8.33 -12.87 -10.95
C SER A 61 -9.81 -12.93 -11.34
N GLY A 62 -10.51 -11.79 -11.27
CA GLY A 62 -11.89 -11.64 -11.77
C GLY A 62 -11.96 -11.33 -13.28
N LEU A 63 -10.94 -10.66 -13.81
CA LEU A 63 -10.73 -10.42 -15.24
C LEU A 63 -9.84 -11.54 -15.81
N ALA A 64 -10.05 -12.03 -17.03
CA ALA A 64 -9.24 -13.13 -17.59
C ALA A 64 -7.78 -12.74 -17.99
N GLU A 65 -7.23 -11.65 -17.45
CA GLU A 65 -5.93 -11.08 -17.83
C GLU A 65 -4.83 -11.37 -16.80
N LYS A 66 -3.59 -11.57 -17.26
CA LYS A 66 -2.42 -11.84 -16.40
C LYS A 66 -1.66 -10.55 -16.08
N ILE A 67 -1.21 -10.40 -14.84
CA ILE A 67 -0.20 -9.38 -14.46
C ILE A 67 1.12 -9.70 -15.18
N SER A 68 1.73 -8.72 -15.86
CA SER A 68 3.06 -8.88 -16.42
C SER A 68 4.12 -8.91 -15.31
N LEU A 69 5.05 -9.88 -15.40
CA LEU A 69 6.14 -10.06 -14.44
C LEU A 69 6.97 -8.78 -14.24
N THR A 70 7.14 -7.99 -15.31
CA THR A 70 7.82 -6.69 -15.29
C THR A 70 7.20 -5.70 -14.29
N ARG A 71 5.86 -5.61 -14.23
CA ARG A 71 5.18 -4.70 -13.30
C ARG A 71 5.44 -5.07 -11.85
N ILE A 72 5.46 -6.37 -11.55
CA ILE A 72 5.76 -6.88 -10.21
C ILE A 72 7.19 -6.50 -9.81
N ILE A 73 8.17 -6.75 -10.68
CA ILE A 73 9.58 -6.42 -10.42
C ILE A 73 9.76 -4.92 -10.16
N CYS A 74 9.17 -4.05 -10.99
CA CYS A 74 9.28 -2.60 -10.80
C CYS A 74 8.67 -2.11 -9.48
N LEU A 75 7.53 -2.68 -9.06
CA LEU A 75 6.89 -2.31 -7.79
C LEU A 75 7.73 -2.72 -6.59
N PHE A 76 8.27 -3.95 -6.59
CA PHE A 76 9.16 -4.41 -5.53
C PHE A 76 10.48 -3.64 -5.50
N ALA A 77 11.01 -3.24 -6.66
CA ALA A 77 12.19 -2.38 -6.73
C ALA A 77 11.94 -1.01 -6.08
N GLY A 78 10.79 -0.38 -6.34
CA GLY A 78 10.41 0.88 -5.70
C GLY A 78 10.30 0.76 -4.17
N ILE A 79 9.66 -0.31 -3.68
CA ILE A 79 9.60 -0.65 -2.25
C ILE A 79 11.01 -0.77 -1.65
N PHE A 80 11.91 -1.49 -2.33
CA PHE A 80 13.27 -1.70 -1.86
C PHE A 80 14.06 -0.39 -1.78
N LEU A 81 13.91 0.50 -2.77
CA LEU A 81 14.55 1.82 -2.76
C LEU A 81 14.07 2.70 -1.59
N ILE A 82 12.78 2.69 -1.27
CA ILE A 82 12.23 3.42 -0.11
C ILE A 82 12.84 2.90 1.20
N ILE A 83 12.93 1.57 1.36
CA ILE A 83 13.54 0.96 2.55
C ILE A 83 15.04 1.26 2.61
N PHE A 84 15.74 1.20 1.48
CA PHE A 84 17.16 1.53 1.41
C PHE A 84 17.44 2.98 1.84
N SER A 85 16.55 3.90 1.47
CA SER A 85 16.63 5.31 1.89
C SER A 85 16.55 5.49 3.41
N LEU A 86 15.97 4.55 4.16
CA LEU A 86 15.92 4.61 5.64
C LEU A 86 17.24 4.22 6.31
N LYS A 87 18.11 3.49 5.60
CA LYS A 87 19.32 2.89 6.16
C LYS A 87 20.59 3.65 5.73
N SER A 88 20.44 4.59 4.82
CA SER A 88 21.53 5.42 4.31
C SER A 88 21.66 6.66 5.19
N ASP A 89 22.18 6.45 6.41
CA ASP A 89 22.78 7.51 7.23
C ASP A 89 24.25 7.70 6.85
#